data_AF-A0A2N0ZZ96-F1
#
_entry.id   AF-A0A2N0ZZ96-F1
#
_cell.length_a   1.000
_cell.length_b   1.000
_cell.length_c   1.000
_cell.angle_alpha   90.00
_cell.angle_beta   90.00
_cell.angle_gamma   90.00
#
_symmetry.space_group_name_H-M   'P 1'
#
loop_
_entity.id
_entity.type
_entity.pdbx_description
1 polymer ?
#
loop_
_entity_poly.entity_id
_entity_poly.type
_entity_poly.pdbx_seq_one_letter_code
_entity_poly.pdbx_strand_id
1 'polypeptide(L)'
;MITAVLVYIANRILGNYQQQLETLATTDVLTKTSTRQVLDSYFTDITTKPAATVSLILLDIDDFKKENDTYGHNAGDRIIKAIS
;
A
#
# COMPACT_ATOMS: atom_id res chain seq x y z
N MET A 1 29.94 -26.92 -6.68
CA MET A 1 28.63 -27.41 -6.18
C MET A 1 28.10 -26.53 -5.04
N ILE A 2 28.86 -26.32 -3.96
CA ILE A 2 28.44 -25.47 -2.82
C ILE A 2 28.19 -24.01 -3.23
N THR A 3 29.08 -23.41 -4.04
CA THR A 3 28.93 -22.03 -4.53
C THR A 3 27.65 -21.84 -5.35
N ALA A 4 27.32 -22.77 -6.23
CA ALA A 4 26.10 -22.73 -7.03
C ALA A 4 24.83 -22.83 -6.15
N VAL A 5 24.86 -23.67 -5.10
CA VAL A 5 23.77 -23.77 -4.12
C VAL A 5 23.61 -22.48 -3.33
N LEU A 6 24.71 -21.86 -2.89
CA LEU A 6 24.67 -20.57 -2.18
C LEU A 6 24.10 -19.44 -3.05
N VAL A 7 24.52 -19.36 -4.31
CA VAL A 7 24.00 -18.36 -5.26
C VAL A 7 22.51 -18.60 -5.53
N TYR A 8 22.08 -19.86 -5.68
CA TYR A 8 20.67 -20.18 -5.85
C TYR A 8 19.82 -19.75 -4.64
N ILE A 9 20.28 -20.07 -3.42
CA ILE A 9 19.61 -19.66 -2.18
C ILE A 9 19.56 -18.14 -2.05
N ALA A 10 20.68 -17.45 -2.31
CA ALA A 10 20.74 -15.99 -2.24
C ALA A 10 19.76 -15.32 -3.20
N ASN A 11 19.68 -15.79 -4.46
CA ASN A 11 18.71 -15.27 -5.43
C ASN A 11 17.26 -15.48 -4.97
N ARG A 12 16.95 -16.64 -4.38
CA ARG A 12 15.60 -16.91 -3.83
C ARG A 12 15.27 -15.98 -2.66
N ILE A 13 16.23 -15.75 -1.77
CA ILE A 13 16.06 -14.85 -0.63
C ILE A 13 15.85 -13.41 -1.12
N LEU A 14 16.68 -12.93 -2.04
CA LEU A 14 16.56 -11.58 -2.61
C LEU A 14 15.22 -11.38 -3.31
N GLY A 15 14.78 -12.35 -4.12
CA GLY A 15 13.47 -12.28 -4.78
C GLY A 15 12.31 -12.20 -3.78
N ASN A 16 12.36 -12.99 -2.70
CA ASN A 16 11.34 -12.94 -1.65
C ASN A 16 11.33 -11.58 -0.92
N TYR A 17 12.50 -11.04 -0.57
CA TYR A 17 12.59 -9.71 0.05
C TYR A 17 12.06 -8.62 -0.88
N GLN A 18 12.37 -8.69 -2.17
CA GLN A 18 11.87 -7.74 -3.15
C GLN A 18 10.34 -7.80 -3.25
N GLN A 19 9.74 -8.99 -3.28
CA GLN A 19 8.27 -9.13 -3.26
C GLN A 19 7.63 -8.59 -1.97
N GLN A 20 8.27 -8.78 -0.82
CA GLN A 20 7.78 -8.22 0.43
C GLN A 20 7.85 -6.69 0.45
N LEU A 21 8.96 -6.12 -0.04
CA LEU A 21 9.10 -4.67 -0.17
C LEU A 21 8.08 -4.10 -1.14
N GLU A 22 7.84 -4.76 -2.27
CA GLU A 22 6.82 -4.37 -3.23
C GLU A 22 5.42 -4.41 -2.61
N THR A 23 5.10 -5.47 -1.86
CA THR A 23 3.83 -5.58 -1.14
C THR A 23 3.66 -4.45 -0.12
N LEU A 24 4.69 -4.15 0.67
CA LEU A 24 4.66 -3.07 1.68
C LEU A 24 4.59 -1.68 1.04
N ALA A 25 5.18 -1.51 -0.14
CA ALA A 25 5.11 -0.25 -0.88
C ALA A 25 3.74 -0.04 -1.54
N THR A 26 3.07 -1.12 -1.95
CA THR A 26 1.84 -1.04 -2.76
C THR A 26 0.55 -1.29 -1.98
N THR A 27 0.63 -1.92 -0.80
CA THR A 27 -0.55 -2.34 -0.02
C THR A 27 -0.49 -1.79 1.40
N ASP A 28 -1.54 -1.09 1.81
CA ASP A 28 -1.69 -0.61 3.19
C ASP A 28 -1.87 -1.79 4.15
N VAL A 29 -1.14 -1.79 5.27
CA VAL A 29 -1.12 -2.92 6.19
C VAL A 29 -2.42 -3.05 6.99
N LEU A 30 -3.08 -1.92 7.27
CA LEU A 30 -4.28 -1.84 8.10
C LEU A 30 -5.54 -2.24 7.32
N THR A 31 -5.66 -1.77 6.08
CA THR A 31 -6.87 -1.90 5.25
C THR A 31 -6.73 -2.91 4.12
N LYS A 32 -5.49 -3.26 3.73
CA LYS A 32 -5.17 -4.05 2.52
C LYS A 32 -5.53 -3.36 1.21
N THR A 33 -5.87 -2.07 1.23
CA THR A 33 -6.10 -1.27 0.03
C THR A 33 -4.79 -0.80 -0.58
N SER A 34 -4.83 -0.34 -1.83
CA SER A 34 -3.64 0.22 -2.48
C SER A 34 -3.15 1.48 -1.77
N THR A 35 -1.83 1.61 -1.62
CA THR A 35 -1.22 2.80 -1.04
C THR A 35 -1.31 3.99 -1.99
N ARG A 36 -1.05 5.19 -1.45
CA ARG A 36 -0.89 6.41 -2.24
C ARG A 36 0.14 6.27 -3.37
N GLN A 37 1.21 5.52 -3.15
CA GLN A 37 2.24 5.31 -4.17
C GLN A 37 1.68 4.64 -5.43
N VAL A 38 0.74 3.70 -5.26
CA VAL A 38 0.06 3.05 -6.40
C VAL A 38 -0.82 4.06 -7.14
N LEU A 39 -1.56 4.90 -6.41
CA LEU A 39 -2.34 5.98 -7.01
C LEU A 39 -1.47 6.95 -7.84
N ASP A 40 -0.29 7.33 -7.34
CA ASP A 40 0.65 8.20 -8.05
C ASP A 40 1.18 7.54 -9.34
N SER A 41 1.45 6.23 -9.32
CA SER A 41 1.80 5.49 -10.54
C SER A 41 0.66 5.46 -11.56
N TYR A 42 -0.58 5.28 -11.11
CA TYR A 42 -1.74 5.33 -12.00
C TYR A 42 -1.89 6.69 -12.68
N PHE A 43 -1.69 7.80 -11.95
CA PHE A 43 -1.72 9.13 -12.54
C PHE A 43 -0.60 9.34 -13.58
N THR A 44 0.57 8.77 -13.36
CA THR A 44 1.68 8.79 -14.34
C THR A 44 1.30 8.02 -15.61
N ASP A 45 0.65 6.86 -15.48
CA ASP A 45 0.22 6.07 -16.63
C ASP A 45 -0.91 6.75 -17.43
N ILE A 46 -1.86 7.38 -16.75
CA ILE A 46 -2.98 8.09 -17.39
C ILE A 46 -2.46 9.32 -18.14
N THR A 47 -1.49 10.06 -17.59
CA THR A 47 -0.93 11.25 -18.24
C THR A 47 -0.10 10.93 -19.48
N THR A 48 0.48 9.73 -19.57
CA THR A 48 1.25 9.28 -20.74
C THR A 48 0.41 8.65 -21.85
N LYS A 49 -0.85 8.27 -21.55
CA LYS A 49 -1.81 7.69 -22.51
C LYS A 49 -3.10 8.52 -22.56
N PRO A 50 -3.17 9.57 -23.40
CA PRO A 50 -4.17 10.65 -23.32
C PRO A 50 -5.61 10.29 -23.74
N ALA A 51 -6.03 9.01 -23.67
CA ALA A 51 -7.32 8.55 -24.19
C ALA A 51 -8.40 8.23 -23.15
N ALA A 52 -8.14 8.39 -21.84
CA ALA A 52 -9.12 8.06 -20.80
C ALA A 52 -9.59 9.30 -20.04
N THR A 53 -10.91 9.56 -20.04
CA THR A 53 -11.53 10.45 -19.06
C THR A 53 -11.50 9.74 -17.70
N VAL A 54 -10.93 10.39 -16.69
CA VAL A 54 -10.79 9.84 -15.34
C VAL A 54 -11.57 10.70 -14.35
N SER A 55 -12.18 10.07 -13.36
CA SER A 55 -12.81 10.73 -12.21
C SER A 55 -12.11 10.29 -10.93
N LEU A 56 -11.93 11.23 -9.99
CA LEU A 56 -11.31 10.98 -8.69
C LEU A 56 -12.30 11.38 -7.58
N ILE A 57 -12.43 10.52 -6.59
CA ILE A 57 -13.17 10.80 -5.35
C ILE A 57 -12.15 10.77 -4.21
N LEU A 58 -12.17 11.81 -3.37
CA LEU A 58 -11.40 11.88 -2.14
C LEU A 58 -12.38 11.94 -0.98
N LEU A 59 -12.10 11.16 0.06
CA LEU A 59 -12.91 11.04 1.27
C LEU A 59 -12.01 11.33 2.47
N ASP A 60 -12.55 12.01 3.47
CA ASP A 60 -11.90 12.27 4.75
C ASP A 60 -12.84 11.85 5.88
N ILE A 61 -12.28 11.40 7.01
CA ILE A 61 -13.06 11.00 8.18
C ILE A 61 -13.15 12.19 9.12
N ASP A 62 -14.36 12.76 9.24
CA ASP A 62 -14.62 13.89 10.13
C ASP A 62 -14.27 13.56 11.59
N ASP A 63 -13.71 14.54 12.30
CA ASP A 63 -13.34 14.45 13.72
C ASP A 63 -12.44 13.24 14.11
N PHE A 64 -11.74 12.61 13.15
CA PHE A 64 -10.97 11.39 13.39
C PHE A 64 -9.92 11.51 14.51
N LYS A 65 -9.30 12.69 14.65
CA LYS A 65 -8.38 12.97 15.75
C LYS A 65 -9.06 12.94 17.11
N LYS A 66 -10.26 13.51 17.23
CA LYS A 66 -11.03 13.53 18.48
C LYS A 66 -11.43 12.12 18.90
N GLU A 67 -11.83 11.28 17.95
CA GLU A 67 -12.13 9.87 18.20
C GLU A 67 -10.89 9.12 18.70
N ASN A 68 -9.73 9.33 18.06
CA ASN A 68 -8.45 8.78 18.53
C ASN A 68 -8.06 9.27 19.92
N ASP A 69 -8.22 10.56 20.19
CA ASP A 69 -7.86 11.16 21.48
C ASP A 69 -8.82 10.68 22.61
N THR A 70 -10.07 10.32 22.28
CA THR A 70 -11.10 9.87 23.25
C THR A 70 -11.03 8.36 23.52
N TYR A 71 -10.85 7.54 22.48
CA TYR A 71 -10.97 6.08 22.55
C TYR A 71 -9.66 5.33 22.25
N GLY A 72 -8.59 6.07 21.96
CA GLY A 72 -7.26 5.55 21.60
C GLY A 72 -7.15 5.11 20.14
N HIS A 73 -5.90 4.99 19.66
CA HIS A 73 -5.59 4.65 18.26
C HIS A 73 -6.23 3.34 17.78
N ASN A 74 -6.37 2.33 18.65
CA ASN A 74 -7.04 1.08 18.32
C ASN A 74 -8.50 1.29 17.90
N ALA A 75 -9.17 2.36 18.37
CA ALA A 75 -10.51 2.72 17.94
C ALA A 75 -10.51 3.33 16.54
N GLY A 76 -9.58 4.26 16.27
CA GLY A 76 -9.39 4.81 14.92
C GLY A 76 -9.08 3.73 13.89
N ASP A 77 -8.22 2.77 14.24
CA ASP A 77 -7.91 1.62 13.39
C ASP A 77 -9.15 0.79 13.02
N ARG A 78 -10.11 0.65 13.95
CA ARG A 78 -11.37 -0.04 13.68
C ARG A 78 -12.27 0.77 12.75
N ILE A 79 -12.32 2.10 12.92
CA ILE A 79 -13.09 2.99 12.05
C ILE A 79 -12.54 2.91 10.62
N ILE A 80 -11.22 3.05 10.45
CA ILE A 80 -10.56 2.96 9.14
C ILE A 80 -10.88 1.60 8.49
N LYS A 81 -10.74 0.49 9.22
CA LYS A 81 -11.06 -0.86 8.72
C LYS A 81 -12.53 -1.06 8.36
N ALA A 82 -13.45 -0.35 9.00
CA ALA A 82 -14.89 -0.51 8.75
C ALA A 82 -15.34 0.16 7.44
N ILE A 83 -14.60 1.15 6.96
CA ILE A 83 -14.95 1.95 5.77
C ILE A 83 -14.05 1.69 4.56
N SER A 84 -13.00 0.89 4.73
CA SER A 84 -12.07 0.50 3.67
C SER A 84 -12.55 -0.75 2.95
#